data_AF-A0A671FMR1-F1
#
_entry.id   AF-A0A671FMR1-F1
#
_cell.length_a   1.000
_cell.length_b   1.000
_cell.length_c   1.000
_cell.angle_alpha   90.00
_cell.angle_beta   90.00
_cell.angle_gamma   90.00
#
_symmetry.space_group_name_H-M   'P 1'
#
loop_
_entity.id
_entity.type
_entity.pdbx_description
1 polymer ?
#
loop_
_entity_poly.entity_id
_entity_poly.type
_entity_poly.pdbx_seq_one_letter_code
_entity_poly.pdbx_strand_id
1 'polypeptide(L)'
;MGPRIGNMSQDFKASLCLPTTLVPAPASSSSNCSSHKEAKHLAVVGIMFVAQTLLGVGGVPIQPFGISYIDDFAHSNNSPLYLGILFAVTLMGPGLAFGLGGVMLRLYVDIDRMPEGGISLTSKDPRWVGAWWLGFLISAGAVALAAIPYFFFPREMPKEKQELHFRRRVLAVVSKDEDAPPGEPPKKQGLAHIAPDLTMIQFIKVFPRVLLRTLRHPIFLLVVLSQVCMSCSVAGVATFLSKFLERQFSITASYANMLIGCLSIPAAIMGIVLGGVLVKCLRLGPLRCSALCLLGSLFCLLFNLPLFFMGCPTHQIAGITHQPGSQPERELFPGCMESCSCPSDDFNPVCDSSTRVEYLTPCHAGCTNQAAPNKSHVFYTNCSCVTGRGPVQGGSCESACSHLVLPFMLLISLGGVMASVSHTPSFMLILRGVKKEDKALAVGIQFMLLRVLAWMPSPVIHGSAIDTTCVHWAWSCGRRAVCRYYDNDLLRNRFIGLQLFFKMGSLACFALILAILRQQDKEEGTKATCSGLQQQLLVSQPEKKPEESRV
;
A
#
# COMPACT_ATOMS: atom_id res chain seq x y z
N MET A 1 17.93 -6.03 -10.73
CA MET A 1 18.97 -6.01 -11.78
C MET A 1 18.89 -7.33 -12.52
N GLY A 2 18.42 -7.31 -13.76
CA GLY A 2 18.42 -8.49 -14.63
C GLY A 2 19.80 -8.74 -15.23
N PRO A 3 20.04 -9.93 -15.82
CA PRO A 3 21.28 -10.21 -16.55
C PRO A 3 21.39 -9.29 -17.77
N ARG A 4 22.61 -8.81 -18.06
CA ARG A 4 22.91 -8.04 -19.29
C ARG A 4 22.91 -8.98 -20.49
N ILE A 5 22.41 -8.51 -21.63
CA ILE A 5 22.44 -9.17 -22.95
C ILE A 5 23.87 -9.19 -23.52
N GLY A 6 24.79 -9.86 -22.83
CA GLY A 6 26.18 -10.02 -23.28
C GLY A 6 26.41 -11.32 -24.06
N ASN A 7 25.62 -12.38 -23.82
CA ASN A 7 25.92 -13.73 -24.34
C ASN A 7 24.65 -14.57 -24.65
N MET A 8 23.66 -13.95 -25.31
CA MET A 8 22.33 -14.56 -25.52
C MET A 8 22.33 -15.86 -26.37
N SER A 9 23.40 -16.18 -27.11
CA SER A 9 23.52 -17.44 -27.88
C SER A 9 24.12 -18.60 -27.08
N GLN A 10 24.86 -18.34 -26.00
CA GLN A 10 25.49 -19.40 -25.18
C GLN A 10 24.53 -19.90 -24.09
N ASP A 11 23.71 -19.02 -23.51
CA ASP A 11 22.82 -19.38 -22.39
C ASP A 11 21.67 -20.33 -22.79
N PHE A 12 21.19 -20.30 -24.05
CA PHE A 12 20.14 -21.23 -24.50
C PHE A 12 20.66 -22.65 -24.80
N LYS A 13 21.93 -22.79 -25.21
CA LYS A 13 22.58 -24.11 -25.37
C LYS A 13 23.09 -24.67 -24.03
N ALA A 14 23.41 -23.80 -23.08
CA ALA A 14 23.96 -24.16 -21.77
C ALA A 14 22.96 -24.88 -20.84
N SER A 15 21.66 -24.89 -21.15
CA SER A 15 20.64 -25.50 -20.29
C SER A 15 20.16 -26.90 -20.74
N LEU A 16 20.73 -27.49 -21.79
CA LEU A 16 20.37 -28.83 -22.27
C LEU A 16 21.17 -29.92 -21.54
N CYS A 17 20.64 -31.13 -21.47
CA CYS A 17 21.37 -32.29 -20.98
C CYS A 17 22.53 -32.61 -21.93
N LEU A 18 23.75 -32.45 -21.44
CA LEU A 18 24.98 -32.84 -22.13
C LEU A 18 25.57 -34.10 -21.46
N PRO A 19 26.04 -35.09 -22.25
CA PRO A 19 26.73 -36.26 -21.72
C PRO A 19 27.97 -35.88 -20.91
N THR A 20 28.19 -36.58 -19.80
CA THR A 20 29.30 -36.36 -18.85
C THR A 20 30.70 -36.39 -19.51
N THR A 21 30.84 -36.97 -20.70
CA THR A 21 32.11 -37.11 -21.45
C THR A 21 32.53 -35.89 -22.28
N LEU A 22 31.69 -34.84 -22.40
CA LEU A 22 31.92 -33.69 -23.30
C LEU A 22 32.17 -32.35 -22.57
N VAL A 23 32.17 -32.32 -21.23
CA VAL A 23 32.32 -31.08 -20.46
C VAL A 23 33.70 -31.04 -19.80
N PRO A 24 34.59 -30.08 -20.16
CA PRO A 24 35.79 -29.80 -19.38
C PRO A 24 35.37 -29.42 -17.96
N ALA A 25 36.13 -29.85 -16.95
CA ALA A 25 35.89 -29.55 -15.54
C ALA A 25 35.42 -28.09 -15.33
N PRO A 26 34.41 -27.85 -14.48
CA PRO A 26 33.86 -26.51 -14.31
C PRO A 26 35.00 -25.57 -13.90
N ALA A 27 35.29 -24.59 -14.76
CA ALA A 27 36.16 -23.50 -14.39
C ALA A 27 35.55 -22.85 -13.15
N SER A 28 36.26 -22.92 -12.03
CA SER A 28 35.88 -22.25 -10.80
C SER A 28 35.76 -20.75 -11.08
N SER A 29 34.53 -20.26 -11.24
CA SER A 29 34.22 -18.82 -11.36
C SER A 29 34.32 -18.13 -9.98
N SER A 30 35.32 -18.51 -9.18
CA SER A 30 35.54 -18.08 -7.80
C SER A 30 36.35 -16.79 -7.67
N SER A 31 36.32 -15.88 -8.65
CA SER A 31 36.97 -14.58 -8.52
C SER A 31 36.12 -13.45 -9.12
N ASN A 32 35.14 -12.97 -8.33
CA ASN A 32 34.61 -11.58 -8.33
C ASN A 32 33.33 -11.40 -7.48
N CYS A 33 33.04 -12.29 -6.53
CA CYS A 33 31.74 -12.28 -5.84
C CYS A 33 31.63 -11.34 -4.63
N SER A 34 32.71 -10.78 -4.07
CA SER A 34 32.62 -10.08 -2.76
C SER A 34 32.62 -8.55 -2.82
N SER A 35 33.64 -7.91 -3.40
CA SER A 35 33.79 -6.44 -3.23
C SER A 35 33.02 -5.59 -4.24
N HIS A 36 33.07 -5.94 -5.54
CA HIS A 36 32.53 -5.05 -6.59
C HIS A 36 31.00 -5.07 -6.71
N LYS A 37 30.35 -6.20 -6.37
CA LYS A 37 28.87 -6.29 -6.33
C LYS A 37 28.30 -5.57 -5.11
N GLU A 38 28.90 -5.73 -3.92
CA GLU A 38 28.44 -5.07 -2.69
C GLU A 38 28.53 -3.53 -2.80
N ALA A 39 29.64 -2.99 -3.29
CA ALA A 39 29.80 -1.54 -3.47
C ALA A 39 28.76 -0.94 -4.46
N LYS A 40 28.46 -1.67 -5.55
CA LYS A 40 27.40 -1.27 -6.50
C LYS A 40 26.01 -1.33 -5.89
N HIS A 41 25.72 -2.36 -5.09
CA HIS A 41 24.44 -2.45 -4.38
C HIS A 41 24.26 -1.29 -3.39
N LEU A 42 25.31 -0.97 -2.61
CA LEU A 42 25.25 0.12 -1.63
C LEU A 42 25.03 1.50 -2.29
N ALA A 43 25.72 1.75 -3.41
CA ALA A 43 25.55 2.99 -4.17
C ALA A 43 24.12 3.15 -4.71
N VAL A 44 23.54 2.08 -5.28
CA VAL A 44 22.15 2.10 -5.77
C VAL A 44 21.15 2.32 -4.63
N VAL A 45 21.37 1.67 -3.49
CA VAL A 45 20.54 1.90 -2.28
C VAL A 45 20.65 3.34 -1.81
N GLY A 46 21.85 3.93 -1.80
CA GLY A 46 22.06 5.33 -1.46
C GLY A 46 21.30 6.30 -2.38
N ILE A 47 21.37 6.08 -3.71
CA ILE A 47 20.62 6.89 -4.68
C ILE A 47 19.11 6.78 -4.45
N MET A 48 18.60 5.56 -4.24
CA MET A 48 17.18 5.35 -3.95
C MET A 48 16.75 6.03 -2.65
N PHE A 49 17.59 5.98 -1.61
CA PHE A 49 17.30 6.63 -0.34
C PHE A 49 17.20 8.15 -0.49
N VAL A 50 18.16 8.78 -1.19
CA VAL A 50 18.13 10.22 -1.47
C VAL A 50 16.90 10.59 -2.30
N ALA A 51 16.59 9.82 -3.35
CA ALA A 51 15.42 10.06 -4.19
C ALA A 51 14.10 9.98 -3.38
N GLN A 52 13.94 8.95 -2.53
CA GLN A 52 12.76 8.82 -1.67
C GLN A 52 12.67 9.92 -0.61
N THR A 53 13.82 10.36 -0.08
CA THR A 53 13.88 11.49 0.87
C THR A 53 13.40 12.78 0.21
N LEU A 54 13.88 13.08 -0.99
CA LEU A 54 13.44 14.26 -1.76
C LEU A 54 11.94 14.19 -2.10
N LEU A 55 11.45 13.01 -2.49
CA LEU A 55 10.03 12.79 -2.75
C LEU A 55 9.18 13.03 -1.48
N GLY A 56 9.67 12.60 -0.32
CA GLY A 56 9.05 12.87 0.97
C GLY A 56 8.98 14.36 1.29
N VAL A 57 10.11 15.08 1.20
CA VAL A 57 10.19 16.52 1.49
C VAL A 57 9.25 17.32 0.57
N GLY A 58 9.22 17.01 -0.72
CA GLY A 58 8.33 17.69 -1.67
C GLY A 58 6.84 17.35 -1.47
N GLY A 59 6.51 16.14 -1.02
CA GLY A 59 5.13 15.67 -0.88
C GLY A 59 4.44 16.10 0.42
N VAL A 60 5.18 16.30 1.51
CA VAL A 60 4.62 16.56 2.86
C VAL A 60 3.65 17.75 2.92
N PRO A 61 3.92 18.92 2.32
CA PRO A 61 3.03 20.08 2.44
C PRO A 61 1.68 19.90 1.73
N ILE A 62 1.62 19.10 0.67
CA ILE A 62 0.49 19.06 -0.27
C ILE A 62 -0.80 18.64 0.42
N GLN A 63 -0.75 17.56 1.22
CA GLN A 63 -1.95 16.98 1.83
C GLN A 63 -2.47 17.81 3.02
N PRO A 64 -1.67 18.17 4.04
CA PRO A 64 -2.18 18.92 5.19
C PRO A 64 -2.70 20.31 4.80
N PHE A 65 -1.95 21.08 4.02
CA PHE A 65 -2.38 22.43 3.63
C PHE A 65 -3.55 22.39 2.65
N GLY A 66 -3.53 21.49 1.66
CA GLY A 66 -4.63 21.35 0.69
C GLY A 66 -5.95 20.94 1.34
N ILE A 67 -5.92 19.98 2.27
CA ILE A 67 -7.11 19.50 2.99
C ILE A 67 -7.67 20.60 3.91
N SER A 68 -6.82 21.25 4.71
CA SER A 68 -7.26 22.32 5.61
C SER A 68 -7.84 23.49 4.83
N TYR A 69 -7.22 23.87 3.71
CA TYR A 69 -7.73 24.90 2.83
C TYR A 69 -9.14 24.58 2.32
N ILE A 70 -9.37 23.36 1.82
CA ILE A 70 -10.69 22.99 1.30
C ILE A 70 -11.74 22.97 2.43
N ASP A 71 -11.40 22.42 3.61
CA ASP A 71 -12.34 22.32 4.73
C ASP A 71 -12.72 23.68 5.33
N ASP A 72 -11.77 24.62 5.43
CA ASP A 72 -12.01 25.93 6.04
C ASP A 72 -12.78 26.88 5.12
N PHE A 73 -12.66 26.72 3.80
CA PHE A 73 -13.36 27.56 2.82
C PHE A 73 -14.66 26.95 2.32
N ALA A 74 -14.86 25.64 2.45
CA ALA A 74 -16.10 24.98 2.09
C ALA A 74 -17.19 25.19 3.15
N HIS A 75 -18.45 25.26 2.70
CA HIS A 75 -19.58 25.19 3.63
C HIS A 75 -19.56 23.84 4.37
N SER A 76 -19.88 23.82 5.67
CA SER A 76 -19.78 22.64 6.55
C SER A 76 -20.52 21.39 6.03
N ASN A 77 -21.63 21.59 5.32
CA ASN A 77 -22.39 20.52 4.67
C ASN A 77 -21.75 19.98 3.38
N ASN A 78 -20.92 20.77 2.69
CA ASN A 78 -20.28 20.41 1.43
C ASN A 78 -18.84 19.91 1.61
N SER A 79 -18.17 20.29 2.70
CA SER A 79 -16.80 19.85 3.01
C SER A 79 -16.60 18.33 2.88
N PRO A 80 -17.45 17.44 3.44
CA PRO A 80 -17.26 15.99 3.31
C PRO A 80 -17.23 15.48 1.87
N LEU A 81 -18.04 16.08 0.97
CA LEU A 81 -18.07 15.71 -0.44
C LEU A 81 -16.81 16.18 -1.15
N TYR A 82 -16.36 17.41 -0.91
CA TYR A 82 -15.14 17.94 -1.52
C TYR A 82 -13.89 17.19 -1.05
N LEU A 83 -13.82 16.83 0.23
CA LEU A 83 -12.76 15.97 0.76
C LEU A 83 -12.83 14.57 0.16
N GLY A 84 -14.04 14.00 0.00
CA GLY A 84 -14.23 12.73 -0.71
C GLY A 84 -13.70 12.77 -2.15
N ILE A 85 -14.00 13.84 -2.89
CA ILE A 85 -13.49 14.06 -4.26
C ILE A 85 -11.95 14.22 -4.25
N LEU A 86 -11.40 15.00 -3.32
CA LEU A 86 -9.95 15.19 -3.19
C LEU A 86 -9.23 13.84 -2.96
N PHE A 87 -9.73 13.02 -2.03
CA PHE A 87 -9.17 11.69 -1.76
C PHE A 87 -9.32 10.74 -2.95
N ALA A 88 -10.45 10.80 -3.66
CA ALA A 88 -10.68 10.05 -4.90
C ALA A 88 -9.67 10.42 -6.00
N VAL A 89 -9.45 11.71 -6.24
CA VAL A 89 -8.46 12.21 -7.22
C VAL A 89 -7.04 11.81 -6.81
N THR A 90 -6.73 11.87 -5.52
CA THR A 90 -5.42 11.41 -5.00
C THR A 90 -5.20 9.93 -5.29
N LEU A 91 -6.24 9.10 -5.18
CA LEU A 91 -6.19 7.66 -5.43
C LEU A 91 -6.15 7.30 -6.94
N MET A 92 -6.56 8.20 -7.81
CA MET A 92 -6.40 8.05 -9.27
C MET A 92 -4.92 7.97 -9.67
N GLY A 93 -4.03 8.67 -8.96
CA GLY A 93 -2.58 8.61 -9.18
C GLY A 93 -2.02 7.18 -9.14
N PRO A 94 -2.18 6.45 -8.02
CA PRO A 94 -1.87 5.02 -7.95
C PRO A 94 -2.51 4.18 -9.08
N GLY A 95 -3.77 4.46 -9.44
CA GLY A 95 -4.46 3.75 -10.54
C GLY A 95 -3.74 3.88 -11.87
N LEU A 96 -3.41 5.12 -12.24
CA LEU A 96 -2.62 5.43 -13.42
C LEU A 96 -1.21 4.82 -13.33
N ALA A 97 -0.60 4.79 -12.14
CA ALA A 97 0.72 4.20 -11.94
C ALA A 97 0.73 2.67 -12.13
N PHE A 98 -0.26 1.94 -11.60
CA PHE A 98 -0.39 0.50 -11.83
C PHE A 98 -0.71 0.18 -13.30
N GLY A 99 -1.58 0.98 -13.94
CA GLY A 99 -1.87 0.86 -15.36
C GLY A 99 -0.62 1.09 -16.22
N LEU A 100 0.09 2.21 -15.99
CA LEU A 100 1.34 2.54 -16.67
C LEU A 100 2.38 1.45 -16.43
N GLY A 101 2.58 1.02 -15.18
CA GLY A 101 3.48 -0.09 -14.82
C GLY A 101 3.12 -1.39 -15.55
N GLY A 102 1.82 -1.72 -15.67
CA GLY A 102 1.33 -2.85 -16.44
C GLY A 102 1.74 -2.78 -17.92
N VAL A 103 1.65 -1.61 -18.56
CA VAL A 103 2.09 -1.39 -19.95
C VAL A 103 3.61 -1.43 -20.08
N MET A 104 4.34 -0.71 -19.23
CA MET A 104 5.80 -0.64 -19.28
C MET A 104 6.46 -2.01 -19.03
N LEU A 105 5.83 -2.88 -18.24
CA LEU A 105 6.30 -4.25 -18.01
C LEU A 105 6.13 -5.18 -19.22
N ARG A 106 5.37 -4.78 -20.25
CA ARG A 106 5.28 -5.50 -21.54
C ARG A 106 6.41 -5.14 -22.50
N LEU A 107 7.20 -4.11 -22.19
CA LEU A 107 8.39 -3.75 -22.94
C LEU A 107 9.60 -4.34 -22.23
N TYR A 108 10.51 -4.98 -22.99
CA TYR A 108 11.72 -5.53 -22.43
C TYR A 108 12.64 -4.40 -21.93
N VAL A 109 13.37 -4.62 -20.83
CA VAL A 109 14.14 -3.57 -20.14
C VAL A 109 15.18 -2.89 -21.02
N ASP A 110 15.78 -3.64 -21.94
CA ASP A 110 16.85 -3.22 -22.86
C ASP A 110 16.28 -3.10 -24.28
N ILE A 111 15.35 -2.16 -24.45
CA ILE A 111 14.61 -1.92 -25.72
C ILE A 111 15.57 -1.73 -26.91
N ASP A 112 16.69 -1.06 -26.68
CA ASP A 112 17.68 -0.68 -27.70
C ASP A 112 18.72 -1.78 -28.03
N ARG A 113 18.69 -2.93 -27.32
CA ARG A 113 19.69 -4.00 -27.49
C ARG A 113 19.11 -5.36 -27.88
N MET A 114 17.84 -5.42 -28.26
CA MET A 114 17.24 -6.67 -28.73
C MET A 114 17.76 -6.98 -30.15
N PRO A 115 18.51 -8.07 -30.38
CA PRO A 115 19.12 -8.33 -31.68
C PRO A 115 18.05 -8.65 -32.74
N GLU A 116 18.16 -8.02 -33.90
CA GLU A 116 17.35 -8.29 -35.09
C GLU A 116 17.63 -9.72 -35.58
N GLY A 117 16.82 -10.69 -35.11
CA GLY A 117 16.97 -12.12 -35.43
C GLY A 117 17.20 -13.06 -34.24
N GLY A 118 17.27 -12.54 -33.01
CA GLY A 118 17.29 -13.35 -31.79
C GLY A 118 15.90 -13.92 -31.43
N ILE A 119 15.89 -14.96 -30.58
CA ILE A 119 14.66 -15.58 -30.05
C ILE A 119 13.82 -14.50 -29.36
N SER A 120 12.55 -14.35 -29.75
CA SER A 120 11.62 -13.38 -29.19
C SER A 120 11.27 -13.79 -27.76
N LEU A 121 11.97 -13.22 -26.78
CA LEU A 121 11.60 -13.34 -25.36
C LEU A 121 10.14 -12.89 -25.20
N THR A 122 9.33 -13.66 -24.47
CA THR A 122 7.95 -13.30 -24.16
C THR A 122 7.85 -12.91 -22.69
N SER A 123 6.78 -12.19 -22.30
CA SER A 123 6.55 -11.77 -20.91
C SER A 123 6.30 -12.92 -19.91
N LYS A 124 6.17 -14.15 -20.40
CA LYS A 124 6.13 -15.38 -19.61
C LYS A 124 7.52 -15.99 -19.37
N ASP A 125 8.55 -15.55 -20.08
CA ASP A 125 9.92 -16.07 -19.90
C ASP A 125 10.50 -15.58 -18.55
N PRO A 126 11.09 -16.45 -17.72
CA PRO A 126 11.69 -16.08 -16.42
C PRO A 126 12.79 -15.02 -16.51
N ARG A 127 13.41 -14.84 -17.68
CA ARG A 127 14.44 -13.80 -17.93
C ARG A 127 13.86 -12.46 -18.34
N TRP A 128 12.54 -12.38 -18.55
CA TRP A 128 11.87 -11.15 -18.92
C TRP A 128 11.89 -10.16 -17.75
N VAL A 129 12.62 -9.06 -17.93
CA VAL A 129 12.56 -7.90 -17.04
C VAL A 129 11.93 -6.77 -17.82
N GLY A 130 10.81 -6.25 -17.33
CA GLY A 130 10.12 -5.14 -17.97
C GLY A 130 10.86 -3.79 -17.81
N ALA A 131 10.58 -2.83 -18.70
CA ALA A 131 11.18 -1.50 -18.71
C ALA A 131 10.67 -0.58 -17.56
N TRP A 132 10.91 -0.99 -16.32
CA TRP A 132 10.43 -0.34 -15.10
C TRP A 132 10.88 1.12 -14.95
N TRP A 133 12.04 1.49 -15.49
CA TRP A 133 12.62 2.83 -15.37
C TRP A 133 11.84 3.89 -16.18
N LEU A 134 11.17 3.48 -17.26
CA LEU A 134 10.44 4.38 -18.15
C LEU A 134 9.25 5.05 -17.44
N GLY A 135 8.61 4.33 -16.52
CA GLY A 135 7.51 4.87 -15.70
C GLY A 135 7.91 6.06 -14.84
N PHE A 136 9.14 6.07 -14.30
CA PHE A 136 9.66 7.19 -13.51
C PHE A 136 9.85 8.45 -14.34
N LEU A 137 10.33 8.34 -15.58
CA LEU A 137 10.52 9.49 -16.47
C LEU A 137 9.19 10.13 -16.85
N ILE A 138 8.19 9.32 -17.21
CA ILE A 138 6.84 9.79 -17.54
C ILE A 138 6.21 10.51 -16.35
N SER A 139 6.33 9.91 -15.15
CA SER A 139 5.78 10.48 -13.92
C SER A 139 6.48 11.78 -13.52
N ALA A 140 7.81 11.87 -13.67
CA ALA A 140 8.56 13.09 -13.41
C ALA A 140 8.14 14.25 -14.33
N GLY A 141 7.97 13.97 -15.64
CA GLY A 141 7.45 14.94 -16.59
C GLY A 141 6.04 15.41 -16.25
N ALA A 142 5.14 14.48 -15.88
CA ALA A 142 3.78 14.82 -15.48
C ALA A 142 3.73 15.70 -14.22
N VAL A 143 4.55 15.41 -13.21
CA VAL A 143 4.64 16.23 -11.99
C VAL A 143 5.20 17.62 -12.29
N ALA A 144 6.22 17.74 -13.15
CA ALA A 144 6.77 19.02 -13.55
C ALA A 144 5.73 19.90 -14.25
N LEU A 145 4.92 19.31 -15.14
CA LEU A 145 3.80 20.01 -15.79
C LEU A 145 2.70 20.41 -14.80
N ALA A 146 2.35 19.52 -13.86
CA ALA A 146 1.34 19.78 -12.85
C ALA A 146 1.76 20.86 -11.82
N ALA A 147 3.05 21.15 -11.69
CA ALA A 147 3.55 22.23 -10.83
C ALA A 147 3.36 23.63 -11.44
N ILE A 148 3.26 23.74 -12.77
CA ILE A 148 3.17 25.03 -13.48
C ILE A 148 1.99 25.91 -12.97
N PRO A 149 0.76 25.39 -12.79
CA PRO A 149 -0.37 26.18 -12.29
C PRO A 149 -0.16 26.79 -10.90
N TYR A 150 0.65 26.16 -10.03
CA TYR A 150 0.90 26.66 -8.68
C TYR A 150 1.68 27.98 -8.67
N PHE A 151 2.46 28.27 -9.72
CA PHE A 151 3.16 29.56 -9.85
C PHE A 151 2.22 30.74 -10.09
N PHE A 152 0.97 30.49 -10.49
CA PHE A 152 -0.05 31.51 -10.71
C PHE A 152 -0.96 31.75 -9.50
N PHE A 153 -0.79 31.01 -8.41
CA PHE A 153 -1.57 31.25 -7.18
C PHE A 153 -1.13 32.55 -6.49
N PRO A 154 -2.07 33.32 -5.92
CA PRO A 154 -1.75 34.54 -5.20
C PRO A 154 -0.89 34.24 -3.96
N ARG A 155 0.09 35.10 -3.67
CA ARG A 155 1.03 34.95 -2.54
C ARG A 155 0.33 34.92 -1.17
N GLU A 156 -0.83 35.54 -1.04
CA GLU A 156 -1.60 35.62 0.20
C GLU A 156 -3.10 35.47 -0.09
N MET A 157 -3.81 34.73 0.76
CA MET A 157 -5.26 34.56 0.67
C MET A 157 -5.98 35.73 1.37
N PRO A 158 -6.96 36.41 0.74
CA PRO A 158 -7.64 37.57 1.32
C PRO A 158 -8.34 37.31 2.67
N LYS A 159 -8.93 36.12 2.85
CA LYS A 159 -9.59 35.74 4.12
C LYS A 159 -8.60 35.55 5.27
N GLU A 160 -7.42 35.02 4.98
CA GLU A 160 -6.37 34.84 5.99
C GLU A 160 -5.88 36.20 6.48
N LYS A 161 -5.69 37.16 5.56
CA LYS A 161 -5.40 38.56 5.89
C LYS A 161 -6.47 39.18 6.80
N GLN A 162 -7.74 38.90 6.54
CA GLN A 162 -8.86 39.43 7.31
C GLN A 162 -8.97 38.81 8.71
N GLU A 163 -8.77 37.49 8.83
CA GLU A 163 -8.75 36.77 10.11
C GLU A 163 -7.51 37.12 10.95
N LEU A 164 -6.34 37.27 10.33
CA LEU A 164 -5.13 37.76 10.99
C LEU A 164 -5.32 39.18 11.50
N HIS A 165 -5.93 40.06 10.68
CA HIS A 165 -6.26 41.43 11.11
C HIS A 165 -7.27 41.43 12.26
N PHE A 166 -8.27 40.55 12.23
CA PHE A 166 -9.26 40.41 13.30
C PHE A 166 -8.60 39.91 14.60
N ARG A 167 -7.82 38.82 14.55
CA ARG A 167 -7.05 38.32 15.70
C ARG A 167 -6.11 39.38 16.27
N ARG A 168 -5.42 40.13 15.39
CA ARG A 168 -4.52 41.22 15.80
C ARG A 168 -5.28 42.37 16.47
N ARG A 169 -6.50 42.69 16.01
CA ARG A 169 -7.39 43.66 16.69
C ARG A 169 -7.87 43.15 18.05
N VAL A 170 -8.30 41.89 18.14
CA VAL A 170 -8.77 41.30 19.40
C VAL A 170 -7.64 41.23 20.43
N LEU A 171 -6.44 40.77 20.05
CA LEU A 171 -5.26 40.77 20.91
C LEU A 171 -4.88 42.18 21.39
N ALA A 172 -5.00 43.20 20.51
CA ALA A 172 -4.74 44.59 20.87
C ALA A 172 -5.78 45.19 21.85
N VAL A 173 -7.00 44.65 21.88
CA VAL A 173 -8.04 45.04 22.84
C VAL A 173 -7.79 44.34 24.19
N VAL A 174 -7.43 43.06 24.18
CA VAL A 174 -7.12 42.30 25.40
C VAL A 174 -5.86 42.83 26.10
N SER A 175 -4.85 43.27 25.35
CA SER A 175 -3.64 43.90 25.92
C SER A 175 -3.86 45.31 26.49
N LYS A 176 -5.06 45.88 26.36
CA LYS A 176 -5.41 47.18 26.95
C LYS A 176 -6.11 47.05 28.31
N ASP A 177 -6.51 45.84 28.71
CA ASP A 177 -7.23 45.59 29.97
C ASP A 177 -6.33 45.08 31.12
N GLU A 178 -5.02 44.83 30.88
CA GLU A 178 -4.06 44.59 31.96
C GLU A 178 -3.18 45.84 32.22
N ASP A 179 -3.53 46.51 33.31
CA ASP A 179 -2.77 47.47 34.13
C ASP A 179 -1.45 48.04 33.58
N ALA A 180 -1.49 49.34 33.22
CA ALA A 180 -0.31 50.19 33.23
C ALA A 180 -0.59 51.45 34.09
N PRO A 181 0.29 51.81 35.05
CA PRO A 181 0.13 53.01 35.86
C PRO A 181 0.31 54.29 35.03
N PRO A 182 -0.34 55.40 35.41
CA PRO A 182 -0.31 56.63 34.63
C PRO A 182 1.01 57.38 34.87
N GLY A 183 1.84 57.51 33.82
CA GLY A 183 2.85 58.56 33.75
C GLY A 183 4.22 58.16 33.21
N GLU A 184 4.33 57.79 31.93
CA GLU A 184 5.56 58.03 31.16
C GLU A 184 5.22 58.31 29.69
N PRO A 185 5.94 59.23 29.01
CA PRO A 185 5.63 59.62 27.64
C PRO A 185 5.97 58.48 26.65
N PRO A 186 5.19 58.30 25.57
CA PRO A 186 5.36 57.18 24.67
C PRO A 186 6.63 57.37 23.83
N LYS A 187 7.65 56.56 24.09
CA LYS A 187 8.77 56.39 23.15
C LYS A 187 8.23 55.77 21.86
N LYS A 188 8.22 56.58 20.80
CA LYS A 188 8.11 56.14 19.40
C LYS A 188 9.30 55.25 19.07
N GLN A 189 9.22 53.95 19.34
CA GLN A 189 10.04 52.96 18.67
C GLN A 189 9.11 52.09 17.81
N GLY A 190 9.45 52.03 16.52
CA GLY A 190 8.60 51.53 15.44
C GLY A 190 8.04 50.14 15.71
N LEU A 191 6.74 50.10 16.01
CA LEU A 191 5.93 48.89 16.06
C LEU A 191 5.43 48.53 14.64
N ALA A 192 6.37 48.33 13.71
CA ALA A 192 6.06 48.00 12.31
C ALA A 192 6.67 46.67 11.82
N HIS A 193 7.31 45.88 12.69
CA HIS A 193 7.93 44.62 12.28
C HIS A 193 7.67 43.48 13.27
N ILE A 194 6.40 43.14 13.48
CA ILE A 194 6.02 41.83 14.04
C ILE A 194 4.96 41.23 13.11
N ALA A 195 5.43 40.73 11.96
CA ALA A 195 4.80 39.59 11.31
C ALA A 195 4.87 38.40 12.27
N PRO A 196 3.93 37.42 12.23
CA PRO A 196 3.97 36.27 13.12
C PRO A 196 5.04 35.30 12.61
N ASP A 197 6.31 35.65 12.75
CA ASP A 197 7.41 34.70 12.69
C ASP A 197 7.37 33.87 13.97
N LEU A 198 6.43 32.92 14.02
CA LEU A 198 6.46 31.86 15.00
C LEU A 198 7.72 31.04 14.68
N THR A 199 8.82 31.38 15.35
CA THR A 199 10.12 30.74 15.20
C THR A 199 9.96 29.22 15.18
N MET A 200 10.49 28.56 14.15
CA MET A 200 10.46 27.10 13.97
C MET A 200 10.90 26.35 15.24
N ILE A 201 11.79 26.97 16.02
CA ILE A 201 12.28 26.53 17.33
C ILE A 201 11.21 26.56 18.44
N GLN A 202 10.35 27.59 18.50
CA GLN A 202 9.21 27.62 19.43
C GLN A 202 8.18 26.55 19.05
N PHE A 203 7.93 26.35 17.75
CA PHE A 203 7.04 25.29 17.29
C PHE A 203 7.59 23.90 17.68
N ILE A 204 8.89 23.63 17.48
CA ILE A 204 9.54 22.38 17.91
C ILE A 204 9.40 22.14 19.43
N LYS A 205 9.48 23.18 20.27
CA LYS A 205 9.32 23.04 21.72
C LYS A 205 7.86 22.80 22.14
N VAL A 206 6.91 23.36 21.43
CA VAL A 206 5.47 23.26 21.73
C VAL A 206 4.86 21.97 21.13
N PHE A 207 5.41 21.49 20.01
CA PHE A 207 4.92 20.33 19.28
C PHE A 207 4.77 19.06 20.13
N PRO A 208 5.73 18.63 20.98
CA PRO A 208 5.56 17.45 21.82
C PRO A 208 4.39 17.56 22.80
N ARG A 209 4.16 18.76 23.34
CA ARG A 209 3.05 19.01 24.27
C ARG A 209 1.70 18.93 23.54
N VAL A 210 1.61 19.52 22.35
CA VAL A 210 0.37 19.49 21.56
C VAL A 210 0.11 18.09 21.02
N LEU A 211 1.15 17.39 20.55
CA LEU A 211 1.09 15.99 20.13
C LEU A 211 0.55 15.11 21.26
N LEU A 212 1.11 15.21 22.47
CA LEU A 212 0.68 14.41 23.61
C LEU A 212 -0.76 14.72 24.02
N ARG A 213 -1.16 16.00 24.02
CA ARG A 213 -2.54 16.41 24.29
C ARG A 213 -3.52 15.82 23.26
N THR A 214 -3.17 15.89 21.97
CA THR A 214 -4.01 15.34 20.89
C THR A 214 -4.11 13.82 20.97
N LEU A 215 -3.00 13.12 21.25
CA LEU A 215 -2.98 11.67 21.44
C LEU A 215 -3.74 11.20 22.69
N ARG A 216 -3.89 12.06 23.71
CA ARG A 216 -4.67 11.75 24.91
C ARG A 216 -6.18 11.80 24.67
N HIS A 217 -6.63 12.34 23.53
CA HIS A 217 -8.05 12.32 23.17
C HIS A 217 -8.45 10.93 22.67
N PRO A 218 -9.29 10.18 23.41
CA PRO A 218 -9.50 8.75 23.18
C PRO A 218 -10.11 8.45 21.80
N ILE A 219 -11.05 9.28 21.33
CA ILE A 219 -11.68 9.11 20.02
C ILE A 219 -10.67 9.37 18.91
N PHE A 220 -9.79 10.37 19.06
CA PHE A 220 -8.76 10.66 18.05
C PHE A 220 -7.81 9.47 17.91
N LEU A 221 -7.30 8.98 19.04
CA LEU A 221 -6.37 7.85 19.07
C LEU A 221 -6.98 6.59 18.46
N LEU A 222 -8.22 6.25 18.82
CA LEU A 222 -8.90 5.06 18.28
C LEU A 222 -9.18 5.17 16.77
N VAL A 223 -9.55 6.37 16.28
CA VAL A 223 -9.75 6.58 14.84
C VAL A 223 -8.42 6.49 14.08
N VAL A 224 -7.35 7.07 14.63
CA VAL A 224 -6.01 6.93 14.03
C VAL A 224 -5.57 5.47 14.04
N LEU A 225 -5.79 4.73 15.13
CA LEU A 225 -5.45 3.31 15.21
C LEU A 225 -6.23 2.46 14.20
N SER A 226 -7.54 2.71 14.03
CA SER A 226 -8.32 2.01 13.01
C SER A 226 -7.82 2.33 11.60
N GLN A 227 -7.46 3.59 11.32
CA GLN A 227 -6.86 4.01 10.07
C GLN A 227 -5.47 3.39 9.84
N VAL A 228 -4.65 3.23 10.89
CA VAL A 228 -3.37 2.52 10.84
C VAL A 228 -3.61 1.07 10.43
N CYS A 229 -4.53 0.35 11.08
CA CYS A 229 -4.87 -1.02 10.73
C CYS A 229 -5.35 -1.14 9.27
N MET A 230 -6.28 -0.30 8.83
CA MET A 230 -6.74 -0.29 7.44
C MET A 230 -5.60 0.02 6.46
N SER A 231 -4.74 0.98 6.80
CA SER A 231 -3.59 1.36 5.99
C SER A 231 -2.52 0.26 5.93
N CYS A 232 -2.34 -0.53 7.00
CA CYS A 232 -1.45 -1.70 6.99
C CYS A 232 -1.93 -2.72 5.96
N SER A 233 -3.24 -3.01 5.96
CA SER A 233 -3.86 -3.89 4.97
C SER A 233 -3.64 -3.36 3.56
N VAL A 234 -3.99 -2.09 3.30
CA VAL A 234 -3.82 -1.44 1.98
C VAL A 234 -2.37 -1.42 1.52
N ALA A 235 -1.41 -1.10 2.39
CA ALA A 235 0.01 -1.08 2.06
C ALA A 235 0.53 -2.48 1.68
N GLY A 236 0.09 -3.53 2.37
CA GLY A 236 0.44 -4.92 2.03
C GLY A 236 -0.12 -5.35 0.68
N VAL A 237 -1.38 -4.99 0.40
CA VAL A 237 -2.01 -5.23 -0.91
C VAL A 237 -1.29 -4.45 -2.01
N ALA A 238 -1.05 -3.15 -1.82
CA ALA A 238 -0.40 -2.31 -2.82
C ALA A 238 1.02 -2.77 -3.17
N THR A 239 1.75 -3.37 -2.23
CA THR A 239 3.14 -3.79 -2.44
C THR A 239 3.27 -5.19 -3.00
N PHE A 240 2.43 -6.13 -2.57
CA PHE A 240 2.63 -7.55 -2.90
C PHE A 240 1.47 -8.23 -3.59
N LEU A 241 0.33 -7.57 -3.83
CA LEU A 241 -0.81 -8.23 -4.49
C LEU A 241 -0.44 -8.70 -5.90
N SER A 242 0.33 -7.93 -6.67
CA SER A 242 0.78 -8.36 -8.01
C SER A 242 1.58 -9.66 -7.94
N LYS A 243 2.62 -9.69 -7.08
CA LYS A 243 3.43 -10.88 -6.81
C LYS A 243 2.60 -12.04 -6.28
N PHE A 244 1.63 -11.77 -5.40
CA PHE A 244 0.71 -12.79 -4.89
C PHE A 244 -0.09 -13.43 -6.02
N LEU A 245 -0.67 -12.62 -6.92
CA LEU A 245 -1.44 -13.13 -8.06
C LEU A 245 -0.55 -13.92 -9.04
N GLU A 246 0.67 -13.44 -9.30
CA GLU A 246 1.66 -14.14 -10.13
C GLU A 246 1.96 -15.55 -9.60
N ARG A 247 2.06 -15.72 -8.27
CA ARG A 247 2.37 -17.01 -7.66
C ARG A 247 1.15 -17.90 -7.43
N GLN A 248 0.04 -17.33 -6.97
CA GLN A 248 -1.17 -18.10 -6.66
C GLN A 248 -1.89 -18.60 -7.91
N PHE A 249 -1.85 -17.85 -9.01
CA PHE A 249 -2.61 -18.14 -10.22
C PHE A 249 -1.75 -18.28 -11.49
N SER A 250 -0.43 -18.20 -11.36
CA SER A 250 0.53 -18.35 -12.48
C SER A 250 0.27 -17.39 -13.65
N ILE A 251 -0.15 -16.15 -13.33
CA ILE A 251 -0.34 -15.08 -14.31
C ILE A 251 0.90 -14.18 -14.42
N THR A 252 0.98 -13.37 -15.48
CA THR A 252 2.10 -12.44 -15.66
C THR A 252 1.97 -11.18 -14.79
N ALA A 253 3.10 -10.61 -14.37
CA ALA A 253 3.15 -9.35 -13.61
C ALA A 253 2.40 -8.20 -14.30
N SER A 254 2.50 -8.11 -15.63
CA SER A 254 1.78 -7.10 -16.43
C SER A 254 0.27 -7.27 -16.31
N TYR A 255 -0.24 -8.50 -16.44
CA TYR A 255 -1.68 -8.76 -16.33
C TYR A 255 -2.18 -8.49 -14.90
N ALA A 256 -1.43 -8.91 -13.88
CA ALA A 256 -1.75 -8.65 -12.48
C ALA A 256 -1.84 -7.13 -12.18
N ASN A 257 -0.84 -6.35 -12.60
CA ASN A 257 -0.84 -4.90 -12.41
C ASN A 257 -2.00 -4.20 -13.14
N MET A 258 -2.35 -4.68 -14.34
CA MET A 258 -3.49 -4.16 -15.09
C MET A 258 -4.81 -4.44 -14.38
N LEU A 259 -5.00 -5.65 -13.82
CA LEU A 259 -6.19 -5.97 -13.03
C LEU A 259 -6.31 -5.09 -11.78
N ILE A 260 -5.20 -4.85 -11.06
CA ILE A 260 -5.18 -3.98 -9.88
C ILE A 260 -5.54 -2.53 -10.27
N GLY A 261 -4.91 -2.02 -11.32
CA GLY A 261 -5.11 -0.66 -11.82
C GLY A 261 -6.51 -0.40 -12.37
N CYS A 262 -7.12 -1.38 -13.04
CA CYS A 262 -8.41 -1.21 -13.70
C CYS A 262 -9.62 -1.66 -12.86
N LEU A 263 -9.47 -2.62 -11.95
CA LEU A 263 -10.59 -3.11 -11.13
C LEU A 263 -10.51 -2.57 -9.70
N SER A 264 -9.42 -2.85 -8.99
CA SER A 264 -9.36 -2.60 -7.54
C SER A 264 -9.26 -1.12 -7.20
N ILE A 265 -8.50 -0.34 -7.97
CA ILE A 265 -8.32 1.09 -7.67
C ILE A 265 -9.58 1.91 -8.00
N PRO A 266 -10.23 1.76 -9.17
CA PRO A 266 -11.51 2.41 -9.44
C PRO A 266 -12.61 2.03 -8.44
N ALA A 267 -12.64 0.77 -7.99
CA ALA A 267 -13.55 0.34 -6.94
C ALA A 267 -13.30 1.08 -5.62
N ALA A 268 -12.04 1.25 -5.20
CA ALA A 268 -11.70 2.03 -4.02
C ALA A 268 -12.09 3.52 -4.17
N ILE A 269 -11.84 4.13 -5.34
CA ILE A 269 -12.26 5.51 -5.66
C ILE A 269 -13.78 5.68 -5.49
N MET A 270 -14.56 4.76 -6.08
CA MET A 270 -16.02 4.74 -5.95
C MET A 270 -16.45 4.67 -4.48
N GLY A 271 -15.79 3.84 -3.68
CA GLY A 271 -16.06 3.74 -2.24
C GLY A 271 -15.80 5.05 -1.48
N ILE A 272 -14.66 5.72 -1.71
CA ILE A 272 -14.33 7.00 -1.05
C ILE A 272 -15.39 8.07 -1.35
N VAL A 273 -15.77 8.22 -2.62
CA VAL A 273 -16.78 9.18 -3.04
C VAL A 273 -18.14 8.83 -2.43
N LEU A 274 -18.53 7.56 -2.48
CA LEU A 274 -19.77 7.09 -1.87
C LEU A 274 -19.82 7.39 -0.37
N GLY A 275 -18.72 7.17 0.36
CA GLY A 275 -18.60 7.54 1.77
C GLY A 275 -18.82 9.03 2.03
N GLY A 276 -18.25 9.91 1.19
CA GLY A 276 -18.45 11.36 1.27
C GLY A 276 -19.89 11.79 0.94
N VAL A 277 -20.49 11.20 -0.09
CA VAL A 277 -21.88 11.43 -0.50
C VAL A 277 -22.84 11.01 0.62
N LEU A 278 -22.65 9.83 1.22
CA LEU A 278 -23.49 9.35 2.33
C LEU A 278 -23.45 10.29 3.53
N VAL A 279 -22.26 10.78 3.92
CA VAL A 279 -22.12 11.73 5.03
C VAL A 279 -22.84 13.05 4.74
N LYS A 280 -22.72 13.57 3.51
CA LYS A 280 -23.38 14.80 3.08
C LYS A 280 -24.89 14.66 3.00
N CYS A 281 -25.38 13.70 2.21
CA CYS A 281 -26.81 13.56 1.91
C CYS A 281 -27.63 13.23 3.15
N LEU A 282 -27.11 12.35 4.03
CA LEU A 282 -27.81 11.94 5.25
C LEU A 282 -27.51 12.85 6.46
N ARG A 283 -26.71 13.90 6.27
CA ARG A 283 -26.23 14.82 7.33
C ARG A 283 -25.80 14.06 8.59
N LEU A 284 -24.92 13.08 8.42
CA LEU A 284 -24.55 12.15 9.48
C LEU A 284 -23.82 12.90 10.61
N GLY A 285 -24.29 12.75 11.85
CA GLY A 285 -23.55 13.16 13.06
C GLY A 285 -22.42 12.17 13.40
N PRO A 286 -21.57 12.47 14.41
CA PRO A 286 -20.44 11.62 14.79
C PRO A 286 -20.81 10.17 15.08
N LEU A 287 -21.91 9.95 15.81
CA LEU A 287 -22.42 8.61 16.13
C LEU A 287 -22.74 7.80 14.86
N ARG A 288 -23.44 8.42 13.90
CA ARG A 288 -23.82 7.77 12.64
C ARG A 288 -22.62 7.59 11.71
N CYS A 289 -21.66 8.50 11.70
CA CYS A 289 -20.38 8.32 10.99
C CYS A 289 -19.62 7.09 11.53
N SER A 290 -19.57 6.92 12.85
CA SER A 290 -18.94 5.75 13.47
C SER A 290 -19.68 4.45 13.13
N ALA A 291 -21.02 4.47 13.11
CA ALA A 291 -21.82 3.32 12.71
C ALA A 291 -21.57 2.93 11.23
N LEU A 292 -21.47 3.91 10.34
CA LEU A 292 -21.14 3.68 8.93
C LEU A 292 -19.74 3.06 8.77
N CYS A 293 -18.74 3.51 9.54
CA CYS A 293 -17.39 2.93 9.52
C CYS A 293 -17.37 1.48 10.02
N LEU A 294 -18.14 1.19 11.07
CA LEU A 294 -18.27 -0.16 11.62
C LEU A 294 -18.92 -1.11 10.59
N LEU A 295 -20.03 -0.68 9.99
CA LEU A 295 -20.72 -1.45 8.95
C LEU A 295 -19.83 -1.67 7.72
N GLY A 296 -19.16 -0.63 7.24
CA GLY A 296 -18.21 -0.74 6.12
C GLY A 296 -17.07 -1.72 6.41
N SER A 297 -16.51 -1.68 7.63
CA SER A 297 -15.46 -2.62 8.05
C SER A 297 -15.98 -4.06 8.18
N LEU A 298 -17.20 -4.25 8.68
CA LEU A 298 -17.84 -5.57 8.78
C LEU A 298 -18.09 -6.20 7.41
N PHE A 299 -18.69 -5.45 6.48
CA PHE A 299 -18.91 -5.94 5.12
C PHE A 299 -17.59 -6.15 4.36
N CYS A 300 -16.57 -5.32 4.61
CA CYS A 300 -15.24 -5.54 4.07
C CYS A 300 -14.70 -6.92 4.49
N LEU A 301 -14.79 -7.27 5.77
CA LEU A 301 -14.40 -8.59 6.26
C LEU A 301 -15.22 -9.71 5.61
N LEU A 302 -16.54 -9.54 5.53
CA LEU A 302 -17.44 -10.52 4.92
C LEU A 302 -17.06 -10.84 3.46
N PHE A 303 -16.76 -9.82 2.64
CA PHE A 303 -16.33 -10.02 1.25
C PHE A 303 -14.91 -10.58 1.11
N ASN A 304 -14.03 -10.36 2.09
CA ASN A 304 -12.66 -10.86 2.03
C ASN A 304 -12.50 -12.27 2.62
N LEU A 305 -13.44 -12.74 3.43
CA LEU A 305 -13.37 -14.06 4.06
C LEU A 305 -13.31 -15.24 3.05
N PRO A 306 -14.07 -15.23 1.93
CA PRO A 306 -13.96 -16.29 0.92
C PRO A 306 -12.58 -16.36 0.24
N LEU A 307 -11.80 -15.27 0.23
CA LEU A 307 -10.46 -15.24 -0.38
C LEU A 307 -9.50 -16.21 0.29
N PHE A 308 -9.73 -16.57 1.55
CA PHE A 308 -8.93 -17.55 2.29
C PHE A 308 -9.03 -18.96 1.66
N PHE A 309 -10.18 -19.28 1.09
CA PHE A 309 -10.46 -20.58 0.46
C PHE A 309 -10.21 -20.56 -1.06
N MET A 310 -10.07 -19.38 -1.67
CA MET A 310 -9.81 -19.24 -3.10
C MET A 310 -8.31 -19.22 -3.39
N GLY A 311 -7.77 -20.34 -3.85
CA GLY A 311 -6.42 -20.38 -4.40
C GLY A 311 -6.07 -21.72 -5.03
N CYS A 312 -4.96 -21.74 -5.75
CA CYS A 312 -4.43 -22.99 -6.30
C CYS A 312 -3.53 -23.74 -5.33
N PRO A 313 -3.50 -25.09 -5.43
CA PRO A 313 -2.50 -25.89 -4.76
C PRO A 313 -1.09 -25.57 -5.29
N THR A 314 -0.08 -25.90 -4.49
CA THR A 314 1.33 -25.77 -4.90
C THR A 314 1.60 -26.67 -6.11
N HIS A 315 2.28 -26.11 -7.12
CA HIS A 315 2.67 -26.87 -8.31
C HIS A 315 3.59 -28.03 -7.93
N GLN A 316 3.43 -29.18 -8.60
CA GLN A 316 4.35 -30.30 -8.41
C GLN A 316 5.65 -30.00 -9.14
N ILE A 317 6.72 -29.86 -8.37
CA ILE A 317 8.05 -29.56 -8.88
C ILE A 317 8.94 -30.77 -8.65
N ALA A 318 9.53 -31.29 -9.72
CA ALA A 318 10.41 -32.44 -9.66
C ALA A 318 11.61 -32.17 -8.72
N GLY A 319 11.82 -33.08 -7.76
CA GLY A 319 12.93 -33.00 -6.79
C GLY A 319 12.73 -32.03 -5.61
N ILE A 320 11.60 -31.33 -5.51
CA ILE A 320 11.33 -30.35 -4.44
C ILE A 320 10.05 -30.67 -3.66
N THR A 321 8.97 -31.07 -4.34
CA THR A 321 7.67 -31.32 -3.68
C THR A 321 7.46 -32.83 -3.46
N HIS A 322 7.39 -33.27 -2.20
CA HIS A 322 7.05 -34.66 -1.85
C HIS A 322 5.53 -34.89 -1.87
N GLN A 323 5.05 -35.94 -2.54
CA GLN A 323 3.64 -36.33 -2.47
C GLN A 323 3.31 -36.94 -1.09
N PRO A 324 2.26 -36.49 -0.39
CA PRO A 324 1.79 -37.16 0.82
C PRO A 324 0.91 -38.36 0.44
N GLY A 325 1.40 -39.59 0.70
CA GLY A 325 0.57 -40.81 0.63
C GLY A 325 1.08 -41.93 -0.27
N SER A 326 2.11 -41.70 -1.08
CA SER A 326 2.93 -42.80 -1.62
C SER A 326 4.00 -43.17 -0.59
N GLN A 327 4.31 -44.45 -0.47
CA GLN A 327 5.45 -44.93 0.32
C GLN A 327 6.73 -44.15 -0.06
N PRO A 328 7.78 -44.13 0.79
CA PRO A 328 9.08 -43.58 0.45
C PRO A 328 9.75 -44.47 -0.61
N GLU A 329 9.17 -44.56 -1.80
CA GLU A 329 9.88 -44.92 -3.01
C GLU A 329 10.81 -43.73 -3.28
N ARG A 330 12.01 -43.88 -2.72
CA ARG A 330 13.31 -43.50 -3.27
C ARG A 330 13.23 -42.35 -4.27
N GLU A 331 13.88 -41.23 -3.92
CA GLU A 331 14.47 -40.27 -4.86
C GLU A 331 13.96 -40.46 -6.29
N LEU A 332 12.95 -39.70 -6.73
CA LEU A 332 12.27 -39.99 -8.01
C LEU A 332 13.17 -39.81 -9.25
N PHE A 333 14.47 -39.50 -9.09
CA PHE A 333 15.35 -39.04 -10.18
C PHE A 333 16.86 -39.41 -10.15
N PRO A 334 17.38 -40.49 -9.53
CA PRO A 334 18.76 -40.89 -9.80
C PRO A 334 18.89 -41.36 -11.26
N GLY A 335 18.03 -42.27 -11.73
CA GLY A 335 18.28 -43.01 -12.98
C GLY A 335 18.18 -42.23 -14.30
N CYS A 336 17.19 -41.33 -14.47
CA CYS A 336 17.01 -40.65 -15.77
C CYS A 336 17.98 -39.49 -16.00
N MET A 337 18.61 -39.00 -14.92
CA MET A 337 19.53 -37.85 -14.92
C MET A 337 21.00 -38.27 -14.86
N GLU A 338 21.35 -39.54 -14.60
CA GLU A 338 22.76 -39.98 -14.46
C GLU A 338 23.64 -39.64 -15.67
N SER A 339 23.03 -39.50 -16.85
CA SER A 339 23.72 -39.15 -18.09
C SER A 339 23.94 -37.64 -18.29
N CYS A 340 23.46 -36.78 -17.39
CA CYS A 340 23.45 -35.32 -17.54
C CYS A 340 24.23 -34.63 -16.41
N SER A 341 25.19 -33.75 -16.74
CA SER A 341 25.83 -32.86 -15.76
C SER A 341 25.14 -31.49 -15.77
N CYS A 342 24.15 -31.29 -14.90
CA CYS A 342 23.35 -30.06 -14.86
C CYS A 342 23.87 -29.08 -13.79
N PRO A 343 24.07 -27.79 -14.12
CA PRO A 343 24.42 -26.76 -13.13
C PRO A 343 23.30 -26.59 -12.09
N SER A 344 23.67 -26.56 -10.81
CA SER A 344 22.69 -26.42 -9.70
C SER A 344 22.13 -25.00 -9.56
N ASP A 345 22.83 -23.98 -10.05
CA ASP A 345 22.43 -22.57 -9.92
C ASP A 345 21.54 -22.09 -11.07
N ASP A 346 21.43 -22.83 -12.17
CA ASP A 346 20.67 -22.43 -13.34
C ASP A 346 19.15 -22.49 -13.11
N PHE A 347 18.41 -21.63 -13.83
CA PHE A 347 16.96 -21.57 -13.73
C PHE A 347 16.32 -21.22 -15.06
N ASN A 348 15.62 -22.18 -15.62
CA ASN A 348 14.87 -22.04 -16.85
C ASN A 348 13.72 -23.06 -16.85
N PRO A 349 12.66 -22.84 -16.05
CA PRO A 349 11.61 -23.82 -15.84
C PRO A 349 11.01 -24.33 -17.15
N VAL A 350 10.72 -25.63 -17.16
CA VAL A 350 9.98 -26.31 -18.24
C VAL A 350 8.83 -27.10 -17.65
N CYS A 351 7.72 -27.14 -18.37
CA CYS A 351 6.52 -27.85 -17.96
C CYS A 351 6.26 -29.07 -18.85
N ASP A 352 6.04 -30.22 -18.23
CA ASP A 352 5.41 -31.36 -18.88
C ASP A 352 3.89 -31.16 -18.88
N SER A 353 3.32 -30.85 -20.05
CA SER A 353 1.89 -30.59 -20.22
C SER A 353 1.00 -31.80 -19.88
N SER A 354 1.54 -33.02 -19.95
CA SER A 354 0.77 -34.25 -19.74
C SER A 354 0.57 -34.56 -18.25
N THR A 355 1.63 -34.45 -17.45
CA THR A 355 1.61 -34.72 -16.00
C THR A 355 1.49 -33.46 -15.15
N ARG A 356 1.66 -32.27 -15.75
CA ARG A 356 1.76 -30.96 -15.08
C ARG A 356 2.87 -30.88 -14.03
N VAL A 357 3.95 -31.63 -14.25
CA VAL A 357 5.16 -31.55 -13.44
C VAL A 357 6.10 -30.50 -14.02
N GLU A 358 6.57 -29.59 -13.17
CA GLU A 358 7.54 -28.56 -13.52
C GLU A 358 8.96 -29.01 -13.15
N TYR A 359 9.91 -28.79 -14.06
CA TYR A 359 11.34 -29.05 -13.85
C TYR A 359 12.10 -27.73 -13.85
N LEU A 360 13.15 -27.63 -13.02
CA LEU A 360 13.92 -26.38 -12.82
C LEU A 360 14.61 -25.89 -14.10
N THR A 361 15.03 -26.82 -14.96
CA THR A 361 15.71 -26.56 -16.23
C THR A 361 15.41 -27.67 -17.25
N PRO A 362 15.65 -27.45 -18.55
CA PRO A 362 15.58 -28.52 -19.55
C PRO A 362 16.57 -29.67 -19.28
N CYS A 363 17.75 -29.38 -18.71
CA CYS A 363 18.74 -30.38 -18.33
C CYS A 363 18.23 -31.30 -17.23
N HIS A 364 17.56 -30.75 -16.21
CA HIS A 364 16.94 -31.54 -15.14
C HIS A 364 15.74 -32.38 -15.64
N ALA A 365 15.13 -31.99 -16.77
CA ALA A 365 14.16 -32.82 -17.49
C ALA A 365 14.81 -33.86 -18.43
N GLY A 366 16.14 -33.83 -18.58
CA GLY A 366 16.92 -34.72 -19.44
C GLY A 366 16.80 -34.41 -20.94
N CYS A 367 16.40 -33.20 -21.31
CA CYS A 367 16.19 -32.82 -22.71
C CYS A 367 17.50 -32.57 -23.44
N THR A 368 17.67 -33.17 -24.61
CA THR A 368 18.88 -33.04 -25.45
C THR A 368 18.69 -32.11 -26.64
N ASN A 369 17.44 -31.91 -27.08
CA ASN A 369 17.12 -31.11 -28.26
C ASN A 369 16.16 -29.96 -27.93
N GLN A 370 16.25 -28.91 -28.74
CA GLN A 370 15.37 -27.74 -28.69
C GLN A 370 14.71 -27.54 -30.05
N ALA A 371 13.41 -27.27 -30.06
CA ALA A 371 12.63 -26.92 -31.23
C ALA A 371 11.88 -25.61 -30.98
N ALA A 372 12.01 -24.64 -31.90
CA ALA A 372 11.32 -23.35 -31.82
C ALA A 372 10.45 -23.12 -33.08
N PRO A 373 9.35 -23.87 -33.26
CA PRO A 373 8.57 -23.86 -34.50
C PRO A 373 7.94 -22.51 -34.85
N ASN A 374 7.68 -21.62 -33.89
CA ASN A 374 6.99 -20.34 -34.12
C ASN A 374 7.71 -19.09 -33.58
N LYS A 375 9.02 -19.16 -33.27
CA LYS A 375 9.84 -18.08 -32.64
C LYS A 375 9.32 -17.50 -31.30
N SER A 376 8.09 -17.79 -30.89
CA SER A 376 7.44 -17.31 -29.66
C SER A 376 7.38 -18.36 -28.55
N HIS A 377 7.31 -19.65 -28.90
CA HIS A 377 7.29 -20.77 -27.96
C HIS A 377 8.47 -21.69 -28.23
N VAL A 378 9.27 -21.89 -27.19
CA VAL A 378 10.39 -22.82 -27.18
C VAL A 378 9.88 -24.15 -26.64
N PHE A 379 10.06 -25.21 -27.42
CA PHE A 379 9.82 -26.59 -27.00
C PHE A 379 11.15 -27.32 -26.86
N TYR A 380 11.22 -28.23 -25.90
CA TYR A 380 12.37 -29.12 -25.73
C TYR A 380 11.92 -30.55 -26.00
N THR A 381 12.78 -31.32 -26.68
CA THR A 381 12.46 -32.68 -27.12
C THR A 381 13.55 -33.65 -26.67
N ASN A 382 13.20 -34.94 -26.75
CA ASN A 382 14.09 -36.03 -26.35
C ASN A 382 14.53 -35.90 -24.88
N CYS A 383 13.54 -35.78 -23.99
CA CYS A 383 13.68 -35.61 -22.56
C CYS A 383 13.53 -36.98 -21.86
N SER A 384 14.56 -37.43 -21.15
CA SER A 384 14.59 -38.76 -20.51
C SER A 384 13.70 -38.87 -19.27
N CYS A 385 13.51 -37.78 -18.53
CA CYS A 385 12.76 -37.76 -17.27
C CYS A 385 11.27 -37.46 -17.45
N VAL A 386 10.81 -37.23 -18.68
CA VAL A 386 9.42 -36.86 -19.00
C VAL A 386 8.63 -38.09 -19.41
N THR A 387 7.51 -38.33 -18.73
CA THR A 387 6.62 -39.46 -18.99
C THR A 387 6.03 -39.36 -20.40
N GLY A 388 6.19 -40.40 -21.22
CA GLY A 388 5.69 -40.41 -22.61
C GLY A 388 6.59 -39.75 -23.67
N ARG A 389 7.77 -39.22 -23.29
CA ARG A 389 8.80 -38.64 -24.20
C ARG A 389 8.27 -37.56 -25.17
N GLY A 390 7.17 -36.91 -24.83
CA GLY A 390 6.60 -35.81 -25.62
C GLY A 390 7.46 -34.54 -25.55
N PRO A 391 7.21 -33.56 -26.45
CA PRO A 391 7.82 -32.24 -26.34
C PRO A 391 7.35 -31.54 -25.06
N VAL A 392 8.28 -30.96 -24.29
CA VAL A 392 7.97 -30.11 -23.13
C VAL A 392 8.06 -28.64 -23.50
N GLN A 393 7.19 -27.83 -22.91
CA GLN A 393 7.13 -26.40 -23.20
C GLN A 393 8.05 -25.62 -22.23
N GLY A 394 8.78 -24.64 -22.76
CA GLY A 394 9.53 -23.67 -21.96
C GLY A 394 8.61 -22.72 -21.20
N GLY A 395 8.96 -22.45 -19.94
CA GLY A 395 8.17 -21.67 -19.00
C GLY A 395 7.53 -22.54 -17.91
N SER A 396 7.02 -21.89 -16.87
CA SER A 396 6.29 -22.56 -15.80
C SER A 396 4.95 -23.11 -16.28
N CYS A 397 4.45 -24.13 -15.59
CA CYS A 397 3.17 -24.74 -15.93
C CYS A 397 2.01 -23.75 -15.84
N GLU A 398 1.02 -23.87 -16.74
CA GLU A 398 -0.21 -23.10 -16.62
C GLU A 398 -1.03 -23.59 -15.42
N SER A 399 -1.61 -22.65 -14.68
CA SER A 399 -2.42 -22.97 -13.52
C SER A 399 -3.82 -23.47 -13.93
N ALA A 400 -4.23 -24.61 -13.37
CA ALA A 400 -5.58 -25.15 -13.55
C ALA A 400 -6.69 -24.25 -12.96
N CYS A 401 -6.34 -23.30 -12.10
CA CYS A 401 -7.28 -22.39 -11.45
C CYS A 401 -7.12 -20.93 -11.87
N SER A 402 -6.60 -20.70 -13.08
CA SER A 402 -6.63 -19.38 -13.74
C SER A 402 -8.04 -18.75 -13.80
N HIS A 403 -9.09 -19.57 -13.88
CA HIS A 403 -10.48 -19.12 -13.85
C HIS A 403 -10.91 -18.46 -12.52
N LEU A 404 -10.20 -18.74 -11.41
CA LEU A 404 -10.48 -18.15 -10.09
C LEU A 404 -9.92 -16.72 -9.95
N VAL A 405 -9.04 -16.27 -10.85
CA VAL A 405 -8.42 -14.93 -10.80
C VAL A 405 -9.47 -13.83 -10.83
N LEU A 406 -10.42 -13.88 -11.77
CA LEU A 406 -11.43 -12.84 -11.92
C LEU A 406 -12.39 -12.79 -10.71
N PRO A 407 -12.97 -13.91 -10.23
CA PRO A 407 -13.72 -13.93 -8.98
C PRO A 407 -12.93 -13.38 -7.78
N PHE A 408 -11.66 -13.76 -7.64
CA PHE A 408 -10.78 -13.25 -6.59
C PHE A 408 -10.64 -11.73 -6.67
N MET A 409 -10.38 -11.21 -7.88
CA MET A 409 -10.26 -9.77 -8.13
C MET A 409 -11.57 -9.01 -7.91
N LEU A 410 -12.72 -9.62 -8.18
CA LEU A 410 -14.02 -9.01 -7.89
C LEU A 410 -14.27 -8.92 -6.37
N LEU A 411 -14.00 -9.99 -5.62
CA LEU A 411 -14.19 -10.01 -4.16
C LEU A 411 -13.25 -9.04 -3.43
N ILE A 412 -11.97 -9.00 -3.80
CA ILE A 412 -11.02 -8.04 -3.21
C ILE A 412 -11.43 -6.60 -3.56
N SER A 413 -11.96 -6.36 -4.76
CA SER A 413 -12.44 -5.04 -5.18
C SER A 413 -13.70 -4.63 -4.44
N LEU A 414 -14.70 -5.51 -4.29
CA LEU A 414 -15.92 -5.27 -3.50
C LEU A 414 -15.57 -4.99 -2.03
N GLY A 415 -14.68 -5.78 -1.45
CA GLY A 415 -14.14 -5.51 -0.12
C GLY A 415 -13.41 -4.17 -0.04
N GLY A 416 -12.66 -3.81 -1.08
CA GLY A 416 -12.01 -2.51 -1.25
C GLY A 416 -12.99 -1.34 -1.29
N VAL A 417 -14.15 -1.47 -1.96
CA VAL A 417 -15.24 -0.49 -1.93
C VAL A 417 -15.70 -0.28 -0.49
N MET A 418 -16.05 -1.36 0.20
CA MET A 418 -16.60 -1.29 1.57
C MET A 418 -15.59 -0.71 2.58
N ALA A 419 -14.32 -1.06 2.45
CA ALA A 419 -13.22 -0.44 3.20
C ALA A 419 -13.16 1.08 2.94
N SER A 420 -13.21 1.47 1.67
CA SER A 420 -13.02 2.85 1.22
C SER A 420 -14.21 3.76 1.56
N VAL A 421 -15.43 3.22 1.63
CA VAL A 421 -16.62 3.93 2.15
C VAL A 421 -16.41 4.47 3.56
N SER A 422 -15.59 3.79 4.36
CA SER A 422 -15.29 4.19 5.74
C SER A 422 -14.20 5.28 5.84
N HIS A 423 -13.48 5.58 4.77
CA HIS A 423 -12.36 6.53 4.77
C HIS A 423 -12.82 7.97 5.05
N THR A 424 -13.75 8.49 4.25
CA THR A 424 -14.24 9.87 4.42
C THR A 424 -14.96 10.10 5.76
N PRO A 425 -15.89 9.23 6.21
CA PRO A 425 -16.55 9.40 7.50
C PRO A 425 -15.60 9.33 8.70
N SER A 426 -14.59 8.45 8.67
CA SER A 426 -13.59 8.38 9.74
C SER A 426 -12.69 9.62 9.78
N PHE A 427 -12.31 10.16 8.61
CA PHE A 427 -11.61 11.44 8.53
C PHE A 427 -12.45 12.60 9.11
N MET A 428 -13.75 12.62 8.83
CA MET A 428 -14.67 13.60 9.41
C MET A 428 -14.81 13.51 10.93
N LEU A 429 -14.66 12.31 11.53
CA LEU A 429 -14.65 12.17 13.00
C LEU A 429 -13.47 12.93 13.63
N ILE A 430 -12.31 12.94 12.97
CA ILE A 430 -11.13 13.70 13.42
C ILE A 430 -11.39 15.20 13.29
N LEU A 431 -11.79 15.67 12.11
CA LEU A 431 -12.01 17.10 11.87
C LEU A 431 -13.10 17.71 12.76
N ARG A 432 -14.13 16.93 13.11
CA ARG A 432 -15.21 17.38 14.01
C ARG A 432 -14.85 17.26 15.48
N GLY A 433 -13.91 16.38 15.84
CA GLY A 433 -13.48 16.16 17.22
C GLY A 433 -12.39 17.13 17.69
N VAL A 434 -11.81 17.93 16.80
CA VAL A 434 -10.70 18.83 17.08
C VAL A 434 -11.12 20.29 16.86
N LYS A 435 -10.59 21.22 17.66
CA LYS A 435 -10.83 22.67 17.50
C LYS A 435 -10.33 23.14 16.14
N LYS A 436 -10.96 24.17 15.56
CA LYS A 436 -10.62 24.71 14.23
C LYS A 436 -9.12 25.03 14.08
N GLU A 437 -8.52 25.58 15.14
CA GLU A 437 -7.12 26.02 15.18
C GLU A 437 -6.11 24.85 15.14
N ASP A 438 -6.53 23.68 15.62
CA ASP A 438 -5.68 22.49 15.76
C ASP A 438 -5.85 21.51 14.59
N LYS A 439 -6.74 21.78 13.63
CA LYS A 439 -7.10 20.84 12.53
C LYS A 439 -5.91 20.46 11.66
N ALA A 440 -5.19 21.44 11.11
CA ALA A 440 -4.06 21.19 10.21
C ALA A 440 -2.97 20.37 10.92
N LEU A 441 -2.73 20.67 12.21
CA LEU A 441 -1.80 19.93 13.04
C LEU A 441 -2.27 18.49 13.30
N ALA A 442 -3.54 18.30 13.66
CA ALA A 442 -4.12 16.97 13.88
C ALA A 442 -4.07 16.09 12.62
N VAL A 443 -4.38 16.67 11.45
CA VAL A 443 -4.24 16.00 10.14
C VAL A 443 -2.78 15.64 9.87
N GLY A 444 -1.84 16.56 10.12
CA GLY A 444 -0.40 16.29 10.01
C GLY A 444 0.06 15.13 10.90
N ILE A 445 -0.36 15.12 12.16
CA ILE A 445 -0.07 14.04 13.12
C ILE A 445 -0.66 12.71 12.64
N GLN A 446 -1.90 12.71 12.16
CA GLN A 446 -2.54 11.50 11.60
C GLN A 446 -1.70 10.93 10.46
N PHE A 447 -1.36 11.72 9.44
CA PHE A 447 -0.58 11.24 8.30
C PHE A 447 0.83 10.77 8.71
N MET A 448 1.47 11.47 9.64
CA MET A 448 2.76 11.04 10.21
C MET A 448 2.64 9.64 10.84
N LEU A 449 1.63 9.42 11.68
CA LEU A 449 1.40 8.13 12.33
C LEU A 449 1.06 7.04 11.32
N LEU A 450 0.27 7.32 10.28
CA LEU A 450 0.01 6.37 9.21
C LEU A 450 1.29 5.98 8.46
N ARG A 451 2.19 6.93 8.20
CA ARG A 451 3.46 6.63 7.52
C ARG A 451 4.37 5.75 8.37
N VAL A 452 4.54 6.12 9.65
CA VAL A 452 5.46 5.43 10.58
C VAL A 452 4.92 4.07 11.04
N LEU A 453 3.62 3.99 11.38
CA LEU A 453 3.03 2.78 11.98
C LEU A 453 2.40 1.83 10.97
N ALA A 454 2.06 2.28 9.76
CA ALA A 454 1.48 1.43 8.72
C ALA A 454 2.36 1.27 7.50
N TRP A 455 2.63 2.35 6.76
CA TRP A 455 3.29 2.25 5.45
C TRP A 455 4.75 1.81 5.51
N MET A 456 5.47 2.13 6.58
CA MET A 456 6.84 1.69 6.79
C MET A 456 6.93 0.21 7.22
N PRO A 457 6.23 -0.26 8.28
CA PRO A 457 6.34 -1.65 8.73
C PRO A 457 5.54 -2.64 7.89
N SER A 458 4.40 -2.26 7.32
CA SER A 458 3.51 -3.21 6.63
C SER A 458 4.20 -3.96 5.48
N PRO A 459 4.95 -3.31 4.57
CA PRO A 459 5.66 -4.03 3.53
C PRO A 459 6.72 -5.00 4.08
N VAL A 460 7.36 -4.67 5.20
CA VAL A 460 8.34 -5.56 5.85
C VAL A 460 7.64 -6.79 6.44
N ILE A 461 6.51 -6.59 7.14
CA ILE A 461 5.73 -7.68 7.73
C ILE A 461 5.19 -8.61 6.63
N HIS A 462 4.56 -8.06 5.58
CA HIS A 462 4.02 -8.86 4.48
C HIS A 462 5.15 -9.54 3.68
N GLY A 463 6.26 -8.85 3.42
CA GLY A 463 7.41 -9.42 2.72
C GLY A 463 8.01 -10.59 3.49
N SER A 464 8.21 -10.45 4.80
CA SER A 464 8.68 -11.53 5.67
C SER A 464 7.69 -12.70 5.74
N ALA A 465 6.38 -12.41 5.82
CA ALA A 465 5.34 -13.42 5.80
C ALA A 465 5.32 -14.22 4.48
N ILE A 466 5.64 -13.59 3.34
CA ILE A 466 5.79 -14.25 2.04
C ILE A 466 7.10 -15.06 1.98
N ASP A 467 8.22 -14.49 2.42
CA ASP A 467 9.52 -15.15 2.34
C ASP A 467 9.60 -16.42 3.20
N THR A 468 8.87 -16.45 4.31
CA THR A 468 8.75 -17.64 5.16
C THR A 468 7.96 -18.78 4.51
N THR A 469 7.32 -18.58 3.35
CA THR A 469 6.67 -19.65 2.56
C THR A 469 7.53 -20.14 1.42
N CYS A 470 8.76 -19.64 1.30
CA CYS A 470 9.70 -20.07 0.28
C CYS A 470 10.10 -21.54 0.48
N VAL A 471 9.95 -22.34 -0.57
CA VAL A 471 10.37 -23.74 -0.61
C VAL A 471 11.75 -23.87 -1.26
N HIS A 472 12.07 -23.01 -2.23
CA HIS A 472 13.35 -23.08 -2.95
C HIS A 472 13.98 -21.70 -3.17
N TRP A 473 15.13 -21.47 -2.55
CA TRP A 473 15.91 -20.23 -2.63
C TRP A 473 16.94 -20.27 -3.75
N ALA A 474 17.07 -19.18 -4.49
CA ALA A 474 18.27 -18.95 -5.30
C ALA A 474 19.42 -18.50 -4.40
N TRP A 475 20.63 -18.98 -4.70
CA TRP A 475 21.85 -18.55 -4.04
C TRP A 475 22.67 -17.65 -4.96
N SER A 476 23.28 -16.62 -4.38
CA SER A 476 24.26 -15.81 -5.10
C SER A 476 25.40 -15.48 -4.16
N CYS A 477 26.61 -15.90 -4.52
CA CYS A 477 27.81 -15.68 -3.70
C CYS A 477 27.67 -16.22 -2.26
N GLY A 478 27.02 -17.38 -2.06
CA GLY A 478 26.83 -17.98 -0.74
C GLY A 478 25.78 -17.29 0.14
N ARG A 479 25.06 -16.27 -0.36
CA ARG A 479 23.93 -15.64 0.33
C ARG A 479 22.61 -15.97 -0.37
N ARG A 480 21.53 -16.03 0.42
CA ARG A 480 20.16 -16.15 -0.10
C ARG A 480 19.84 -14.92 -0.95
N ALA A 481 19.40 -15.16 -2.18
CA ALA A 481 18.97 -14.14 -3.12
C ALA A 481 17.44 -14.15 -3.23
N VAL A 482 16.92 -14.46 -4.42
CA VAL A 482 15.48 -14.46 -4.69
C VAL A 482 14.89 -15.85 -4.45
N CYS A 483 13.75 -15.92 -3.76
CA CYS A 483 12.98 -17.14 -3.70
C CYS A 483 12.33 -17.47 -5.06
N ARG A 484 12.57 -18.69 -5.57
CA ARG A 484 12.07 -19.14 -6.88
C ARG A 484 10.69 -19.78 -6.77
N TYR A 485 10.49 -20.64 -5.77
CA TYR A 485 9.24 -21.36 -5.53
C TYR A 485 8.72 -21.17 -4.12
N TYR A 486 7.40 -21.00 -4.02
CA TYR A 486 6.67 -20.78 -2.78
C TYR A 486 5.64 -21.90 -2.59
N ASP A 487 5.36 -22.24 -1.33
CA ASP A 487 4.18 -23.01 -0.98
C ASP A 487 2.95 -22.11 -1.10
N ASN A 488 2.07 -22.42 -2.06
CA ASN A 488 0.91 -21.60 -2.39
C ASN A 488 -0.17 -21.63 -1.31
N ASP A 489 -0.31 -22.73 -0.56
CA ASP A 489 -1.31 -22.82 0.50
C ASP A 489 -0.86 -22.00 1.71
N LEU A 490 0.42 -22.12 2.08
CA LEU A 490 0.99 -21.32 3.15
C LEU A 490 1.06 -19.83 2.76
N LEU A 491 1.38 -19.52 1.49
CA LEU A 491 1.39 -18.16 0.95
C LEU A 491 0.01 -17.52 1.06
N ARG A 492 -1.04 -18.22 0.62
CA ARG A 492 -2.44 -17.76 0.73
C ARG A 492 -2.83 -17.53 2.19
N ASN A 493 -2.60 -18.51 3.05
CA ASN A 493 -3.00 -18.43 4.45
C ASN A 493 -2.32 -17.28 5.18
N ARG A 494 -1.01 -17.07 4.96
CA ARG A 494 -0.28 -15.97 5.61
C ARG A 494 -0.64 -14.61 5.05
N PHE A 495 -0.68 -14.47 3.72
CA PHE A 495 -0.97 -13.19 3.09
C PHE A 495 -2.41 -12.74 3.39
N ILE A 496 -3.41 -13.57 3.10
CA ILE A 496 -4.82 -13.25 3.34
C ILE A 496 -5.14 -13.21 4.84
N GLY A 497 -4.55 -14.11 5.64
CA GLY A 497 -4.73 -14.09 7.10
C GLY A 497 -4.25 -12.78 7.73
N LEU A 498 -3.11 -12.25 7.29
CA LEU A 498 -2.60 -10.96 7.77
C LEU A 498 -3.51 -9.80 7.35
N GLN A 499 -4.10 -9.85 6.15
CA GLN A 499 -5.11 -8.87 5.71
C GLN A 499 -6.35 -8.90 6.60
N LEU A 500 -6.87 -10.09 6.92
CA LEU A 500 -8.01 -10.25 7.81
C LEU A 500 -7.70 -9.79 9.23
N PHE A 501 -6.51 -10.10 9.76
CA PHE A 501 -6.06 -9.65 11.08
C PHE A 501 -6.12 -8.13 11.22
N PHE A 502 -5.53 -7.38 10.28
CA PHE A 502 -5.58 -5.93 10.31
C PHE A 502 -7.01 -5.38 10.18
N LYS A 503 -7.84 -5.99 9.33
CA LYS A 503 -9.25 -5.58 9.18
C LYS A 503 -10.07 -5.84 10.45
N MET A 504 -9.80 -6.94 11.17
CA MET A 504 -10.40 -7.22 12.49
C MET A 504 -9.98 -6.18 13.53
N GLY A 505 -8.70 -5.77 13.53
CA GLY A 505 -8.22 -4.68 14.40
C GLY A 505 -8.95 -3.36 14.15
N SER A 506 -9.17 -3.02 12.88
CA SER A 506 -9.98 -1.85 12.50
C SER A 506 -11.43 -1.95 12.97
N LEU A 507 -12.07 -3.11 12.77
CA LEU A 507 -13.44 -3.37 13.22
C LEU A 507 -13.58 -3.18 14.74
N ALA A 508 -12.65 -3.75 15.52
CA ALA A 508 -12.63 -3.61 16.97
C ALA A 508 -12.50 -2.14 17.40
N CYS A 509 -11.61 -1.37 16.76
CA CYS A 509 -11.46 0.05 17.04
C CYS A 509 -12.75 0.84 16.74
N PHE A 510 -13.40 0.61 15.59
CA PHE A 510 -14.67 1.27 15.28
C PHE A 510 -15.82 0.85 16.20
N ALA A 511 -15.82 -0.39 16.68
CA ALA A 511 -16.80 -0.85 17.67
C ALA A 511 -16.61 -0.12 19.01
N LEU A 512 -15.37 0.04 19.46
CA LEU A 512 -15.03 0.81 20.67
C LEU A 512 -15.39 2.29 20.53
N ILE A 513 -15.11 2.92 19.39
CA ILE A 513 -15.51 4.31 19.12
C ILE A 513 -17.03 4.45 19.21
N LEU A 514 -17.78 3.55 18.60
CA LEU A 514 -19.24 3.57 18.65
C LEU A 514 -19.75 3.40 20.08
N ALA A 515 -19.13 2.52 20.88
CA ALA A 515 -19.49 2.32 22.27
C ALA A 515 -19.26 3.58 23.12
N ILE A 516 -18.10 4.23 22.97
CA ILE A 516 -17.75 5.48 23.67
C ILE A 516 -18.72 6.61 23.29
N LEU A 517 -18.98 6.79 21.99
CA LEU A 517 -19.91 7.83 21.51
C LEU A 517 -21.34 7.60 22.01
N ARG A 518 -21.80 6.34 22.10
CA ARG A 518 -23.11 6.00 22.68
C ARG A 518 -23.17 6.30 24.18
N GLN A 519 -22.07 6.08 24.91
CA GLN A 519 -22.01 6.41 26.34
C GLN A 519 -22.08 7.92 26.55
N GLN A 520 -21.31 8.70 25.78
CA GLN A 520 -21.34 10.16 25.84
C GLN A 520 -22.73 10.73 25.52
N ASP A 521 -23.39 10.23 24.48
CA ASP A 521 -24.75 10.65 24.09
C ASP A 521 -25.78 10.35 25.19
N LYS A 522 -25.66 9.21 25.88
CA LYS A 522 -26.49 8.85 27.05
C LYS A 522 -26.24 9.75 28.26
N GLU A 523 -24.98 10.08 28.54
CA GLU A 523 -24.61 10.98 29.63
C GLU A 523 -25.13 12.40 29.39
N GLU A 524 -25.02 12.91 28.15
CA GLU A 524 -25.57 14.21 27.74
C GLU A 524 -27.09 14.23 27.84
N GLY A 525 -27.76 13.16 27.38
CA GLY A 525 -29.21 13.01 27.53
C GLY A 525 -29.66 13.04 28.99
N THR A 526 -28.94 12.33 29.86
CA THR A 526 -29.24 12.27 31.31
C THR A 526 -29.03 13.62 32.00
N LYS A 527 -27.95 14.34 31.65
CA LYS A 527 -27.69 15.71 32.13
C LYS A 527 -28.76 16.69 31.67
N ALA A 528 -29.22 16.59 30.42
CA ALA A 528 -30.30 17.41 29.90
C ALA A 528 -31.63 17.15 30.62
N THR A 529 -31.95 15.87 30.91
CA THR A 529 -33.13 15.51 31.70
C THR A 529 -33.03 16.04 33.14
N CYS A 530 -31.88 15.87 33.81
CA CYS A 530 -31.67 16.42 35.17
C CYS A 530 -31.74 17.95 35.20
N SER A 531 -31.13 18.65 34.24
CA SER A 531 -31.19 20.12 34.14
C SER A 531 -32.61 20.61 33.88
N GLY A 532 -33.37 19.92 33.02
CA GLY A 532 -34.78 20.24 32.76
C GLY A 532 -35.67 20.02 33.99
N LEU A 533 -35.44 18.95 34.74
CA LEU A 533 -36.15 18.68 35.99
C LEU A 533 -35.82 19.74 37.06
N GLN A 534 -34.57 20.18 37.13
CA GLN A 534 -34.12 21.23 38.05
C GLN A 534 -34.67 22.62 37.68
N GLN A 535 -34.82 22.90 36.39
CA GLN A 535 -35.50 24.11 35.90
C GLN A 535 -36.99 24.09 36.25
N GLN A 536 -37.67 22.94 36.14
CA GLN A 536 -39.08 22.79 36.54
C GLN A 536 -39.29 22.94 38.06
N LEU A 537 -38.37 22.42 38.87
CA LEU A 537 -38.38 22.59 40.34
C LEU A 537 -38.15 24.05 40.77
N LEU A 538 -37.36 24.82 40.01
CA LEU A 538 -37.15 26.26 40.26
C LEU A 538 -38.37 27.13 39.88
N VAL A 539 -39.16 26.74 38.87
CA VAL A 539 -40.37 27.45 38.45
C VAL A 539 -41.58 27.16 39.36
N SER A 540 -41.53 26.10 40.16
CA SER A 540 -42.62 25.67 41.05
C SER A 540 -42.49 26.16 42.50
N GLN A 541 -41.49 26.99 42.81
CA GLN A 541 -41.42 27.72 44.09
C GLN A 541 -42.44 28.89 44.09
N PRO A 542 -43.40 28.95 45.03
CA PRO A 542 -44.36 30.04 45.08
C PRO A 542 -43.69 31.33 45.60
N GLU A 543 -43.95 32.46 44.92
CA GLU A 543 -43.56 33.80 45.35
C GLU A 543 -43.99 34.06 46.80
N LYS A 544 -43.03 34.25 47.72
CA LYS A 544 -43.30 34.82 49.04
C LYS A 544 -43.67 36.30 48.85
N LYS A 545 -44.94 36.63 49.06
CA LYS A 545 -45.40 38.02 49.22
C LYS A 545 -44.66 38.69 50.38
N PRO A 546 -44.27 39.97 50.27
CA PRO A 546 -43.72 40.71 51.39
C PRO A 546 -44.82 41.01 52.42
N GLU A 547 -44.56 40.71 53.69
CA GLU A 547 -45.40 41.11 54.82
C GLU A 547 -45.34 42.63 55.00
N GLU A 548 -46.51 43.27 54.92
CA GLU A 548 -46.70 44.69 55.15
C GLU A 548 -46.74 44.94 56.67
N SER A 549 -45.71 45.61 57.20
CA SER A 549 -45.65 46.03 58.60
C SER A 549 -46.62 47.19 58.84
N ARG A 550 -47.65 46.97 59.66
CA ARG A 550 -48.50 48.02 60.25
C ARG A 550 -48.17 48.15 61.73
N VAL A 551 -47.62 49.30 62.11
CA VAL A 551 -47.93 50.01 63.35
C VAL A 551 -48.66 51.28 62.94
#